data_AF-A0A7V9FBT8-F1
#
_entry.id   AF-A0A7V9FBT8-F1
#
_cell.length_a   1.000
_cell.length_b   1.000
_cell.length_c   1.000
_cell.angle_alpha   90.00
_cell.angle_beta   90.00
_cell.angle_gamma   90.00
#
_symmetry.space_group_name_H-M   'P 1'
#
loop_
_entity.id
_entity.type
_entity.pdbx_description
1 polymer ?
#
loop_
_entity_poly.entity_id
_entity_poly.type
_entity_poly.pdbx_seq_one_letter_code
_entity_poly.pdbx_strand_id
1 'polypeptide(L)'
;MAGEMPIDREKQWRAAPAQDSVLDRRISLTLTTGRWIAIVAAIVIAGLLRLPGLDRWAFSAAEAETALAARDLILGNDIPNNLLGRPFAVEWTGLFMFLGDSVDSVARMSVAVAGLAIVVLTLRLGRWMSTAAAAAAAILIALSPTMVATSRRIDGGALLVALTLAVIGCVLVSGERRSELWPILAGISAALLVLSG
;
A
#
# COMPACT_ATOMS: atom_id res chain seq x y z
N MET A 1 -30.26 55.43 -49.83
CA MET A 1 -29.05 55.87 -49.09
C MET A 1 -28.76 54.81 -48.05
N ALA A 2 -27.95 53.81 -48.41
CA ALA A 2 -27.52 52.76 -47.50
C ALA A 2 -26.17 53.17 -46.91
N GLY A 3 -26.12 53.37 -45.59
CA GLY A 3 -24.89 53.63 -44.87
C GLY A 3 -24.17 52.32 -44.61
N GLU A 4 -23.05 52.10 -45.30
CA GLU A 4 -22.15 50.99 -45.02
C GLU A 4 -21.41 51.27 -43.70
N MET A 5 -21.67 50.42 -42.71
CA MET A 5 -20.98 50.41 -41.42
C MET A 5 -19.66 49.63 -41.60
N PRO A 6 -18.47 50.21 -41.39
CA PRO A 6 -17.22 49.48 -41.49
C PRO A 6 -17.06 48.58 -40.27
N ILE A 7 -17.16 47.26 -40.47
CA ILE A 7 -16.97 46.24 -39.42
C ILE A 7 -15.52 45.78 -39.46
N ASP A 8 -14.61 46.61 -38.94
CA ASP A 8 -13.18 46.28 -38.84
C ASP A 8 -12.88 45.43 -37.58
N ARG A 9 -13.81 44.52 -37.20
CA ARG A 9 -13.75 43.73 -35.95
C ARG A 9 -12.80 42.53 -36.00
N GLU A 10 -12.16 42.24 -37.14
CA GLU A 10 -11.35 41.03 -37.27
C GLU A 10 -9.92 41.15 -36.73
N LYS A 11 -9.43 42.36 -36.42
CA LYS A 11 -8.04 42.55 -35.96
C LYS A 11 -7.86 42.62 -34.45
N GLN A 12 -8.94 42.69 -33.66
CA GLN A 12 -8.85 42.94 -32.22
C GLN A 12 -8.83 41.67 -31.35
N TRP A 13 -9.02 40.48 -31.93
CA TRP A 13 -9.04 39.20 -31.20
C TRP A 13 -7.76 38.35 -31.37
N ARG A 14 -6.65 38.94 -31.79
CA ARG A 14 -5.35 38.29 -31.58
C ARG A 14 -5.06 38.31 -30.09
N ALA A 15 -5.58 37.31 -29.38
CA ALA A 15 -5.28 37.02 -28.00
C ALA A 15 -3.77 37.20 -27.79
N ALA A 16 -3.40 38.09 -26.86
CA ALA A 16 -2.03 38.22 -26.43
C ALA A 16 -1.50 36.82 -26.11
N PRO A 17 -0.25 36.48 -26.48
CA PRO A 17 0.33 35.19 -26.16
C PRO A 17 0.13 34.96 -24.67
N ALA A 18 -0.58 33.89 -24.30
CA ALA A 18 -0.88 33.57 -22.92
C ALA A 18 0.44 33.58 -22.16
N GLN A 19 0.62 34.55 -21.27
CA GLN A 19 1.80 34.60 -20.42
C GLN A 19 1.77 33.35 -19.55
N ASP A 20 2.82 32.54 -19.65
CA ASP A 20 2.99 31.35 -18.83
C ASP A 20 2.78 31.72 -17.35
N SER A 21 1.66 31.25 -16.79
CA SER A 21 1.34 31.45 -15.39
C SER A 21 2.40 30.77 -14.53
N VAL A 22 2.74 31.35 -13.38
CA VAL A 22 3.68 30.76 -12.41
C VAL A 22 3.27 29.34 -11.99
N LEU A 23 1.98 29.01 -12.12
CA LEU A 23 1.40 27.69 -11.87
C LEU A 23 1.60 26.68 -13.02
N ASP A 24 1.96 27.13 -14.22
CA ASP A 24 2.26 26.28 -15.38
C ASP A 24 3.76 25.92 -15.48
N ARG A 25 4.53 26.24 -14.42
CA ARG A 25 5.90 25.77 -14.25
C ARG A 25 5.88 24.26 -14.08
N ARG A 26 5.93 23.54 -15.22
CA ARG A 26 6.23 22.11 -15.26
C ARG A 26 7.60 21.93 -14.64
N ILE A 27 7.64 21.51 -13.37
CA ILE A 27 8.88 21.09 -12.74
C ILE A 27 9.32 19.84 -13.48
N SER A 28 10.17 20.02 -14.49
CA SER A 28 10.87 18.93 -15.17
C SER A 28 11.96 18.42 -14.24
N LEU A 29 11.54 17.81 -13.13
CA LEU A 29 12.35 16.81 -12.45
C LEU A 29 12.80 15.87 -13.56
N THR A 30 14.10 15.73 -13.77
CA THR A 30 14.67 14.73 -14.67
C THR A 30 13.94 13.42 -14.38
N LEU A 31 12.98 13.03 -15.25
CA LEU A 31 11.83 12.20 -14.84
C LEU A 31 12.28 10.85 -14.25
N THR A 32 13.47 10.40 -14.66
CA THR A 32 14.10 9.17 -14.19
C THR A 32 14.66 9.28 -12.76
N THR A 33 15.29 10.41 -12.41
CA THR A 33 15.89 10.63 -11.07
C THR A 33 14.83 11.00 -10.05
N GLY A 34 13.91 11.90 -10.40
CA GLY A 34 12.77 12.26 -9.54
C GLY A 34 11.87 11.06 -9.21
N ARG A 35 11.75 10.11 -10.14
CA ARG A 35 11.05 8.84 -9.93
C ARG A 35 11.65 8.00 -8.80
N TRP A 36 12.95 7.71 -8.88
CA TRP A 36 13.59 6.86 -7.87
C TRP A 36 13.56 7.52 -6.50
N ILE A 37 13.72 8.84 -6.46
CA ILE A 37 13.54 9.63 -5.23
C ILE A 37 12.13 9.45 -4.68
N ALA A 38 11.08 9.54 -5.49
CA ALA A 38 9.70 9.39 -5.03
C ALA A 38 9.40 7.96 -4.52
N ILE A 39 9.94 6.93 -5.18
CA ILE A 39 9.83 5.54 -4.73
C ILE A 39 10.52 5.33 -3.38
N VAL A 40 11.77 5.77 -3.28
CA VAL A 40 12.55 5.67 -2.04
C VAL A 40 11.87 6.47 -0.93
N ALA A 41 11.39 7.69 -1.24
CA ALA A 41 10.64 8.50 -0.28
C ALA A 41 9.37 7.78 0.21
N ALA A 42 8.58 7.15 -0.67
CA ALA A 42 7.39 6.41 -0.26
C ALA A 42 7.73 5.27 0.70
N ILE A 43 8.78 4.49 0.42
CA ILE A 43 9.25 3.39 1.28
C ILE A 43 9.76 3.92 2.62
N VAL A 44 10.58 4.98 2.59
CA VAL A 44 11.14 5.60 3.79
C VAL A 44 10.04 6.20 4.66
N ILE A 45 9.10 6.95 4.08
CA ILE A 45 7.93 7.49 4.79
C ILE A 45 7.10 6.36 5.39
N ALA A 46 6.85 5.29 4.62
CA ALA A 46 6.10 4.15 5.10
C ALA A 46 6.76 3.50 6.32
N GLY A 47 8.08 3.30 6.27
CA GLY A 47 8.87 2.78 7.39
C GLY A 47 8.88 3.72 8.60
N LEU A 48 9.14 5.01 8.40
CA LEU A 48 9.19 6.00 9.48
C LEU A 48 7.85 6.22 10.18
N LEU A 49 6.72 6.01 9.49
CA LEU A 49 5.40 6.16 10.12
C LEU A 49 4.94 4.88 10.86
N ARG A 50 5.49 3.72 10.48
CA ARG A 50 5.01 2.41 10.98
C ARG A 50 5.94 1.77 12.01
N LEU A 51 7.26 1.90 11.85
CA LEU A 51 8.28 1.22 12.65
C LEU A 51 8.65 1.91 13.99
N PRO A 52 8.55 3.23 14.15
CA PRO A 52 8.89 3.84 15.44
C PRO A 52 7.87 3.56 16.53
N GLY A 53 8.37 3.19 17.71
CA GLY A 53 7.57 3.05 18.92
C GLY A 53 6.55 1.92 18.85
N LEU A 54 6.91 0.79 18.21
CA LEU A 54 6.09 -0.41 18.21
C LEU A 54 5.77 -0.85 19.65
N ASP A 55 6.67 -0.68 20.60
CA ASP A 55 6.48 -1.11 22.00
C ASP A 55 5.90 -0.02 22.92
N ARG A 56 5.39 1.08 22.36
CA ARG A 56 5.06 2.27 23.17
C ARG A 56 3.77 2.15 23.98
N TRP A 57 2.89 1.21 23.63
CA TRP A 57 1.56 1.05 24.20
C TRP A 57 1.23 -0.44 24.35
N ALA A 58 0.53 -0.83 25.40
CA ALA A 58 0.04 -2.20 25.57
C ALA A 58 -0.94 -2.60 24.45
N PHE A 59 -1.13 -3.91 24.24
CA PHE A 59 -2.12 -4.43 23.31
C PHE A 59 -3.56 -4.14 23.75
N SER A 60 -4.45 -3.90 22.78
CA SER A 60 -5.88 -4.02 23.03
C SER A 60 -6.27 -5.48 23.26
N ALA A 61 -7.44 -5.74 23.85
CA ALA A 61 -7.90 -7.11 24.13
C ALA A 61 -7.88 -8.02 22.88
N ALA A 62 -8.37 -7.52 21.73
CA ALA A 62 -8.39 -8.28 20.48
C ALA A 62 -6.97 -8.56 19.91
N GLU A 63 -6.04 -7.63 20.08
CA GLU A 63 -4.64 -7.83 19.66
C GLU A 63 -3.93 -8.82 20.58
N ALA A 64 -4.20 -8.75 21.89
CA ALA A 64 -3.65 -9.65 22.89
C ALA A 64 -4.12 -11.08 22.65
N GLU A 65 -5.39 -11.30 22.30
CA GLU A 65 -5.91 -12.62 21.92
C GLU A 65 -5.18 -13.21 20.72
N THR A 66 -4.95 -12.39 19.68
CA THR A 66 -4.24 -12.83 18.46
C THR A 66 -2.75 -13.11 18.75
N ALA A 67 -2.10 -12.26 19.56
CA ALA A 67 -0.71 -12.43 19.95
C ALA A 67 -0.50 -13.63 20.87
N LEU A 68 -1.44 -13.89 21.80
CA LEU A 68 -1.42 -15.05 22.68
C LEU A 68 -1.61 -16.33 21.88
N ALA A 69 -2.59 -16.38 20.98
CA ALA A 69 -2.80 -17.51 20.08
C ALA A 69 -1.55 -17.79 19.21
N ALA A 70 -0.88 -16.74 18.73
CA ALA A 70 0.36 -16.88 17.96
C ALA A 70 1.51 -17.43 18.81
N ARG A 71 1.62 -16.99 20.07
CA ARG A 71 2.59 -17.52 21.04
C ARG A 71 2.31 -18.99 21.37
N ASP A 72 1.06 -19.33 21.65
CA ASP A 72 0.65 -20.70 21.98
C ASP A 72 0.87 -21.66 20.80
N LEU A 73 0.63 -21.19 19.56
CA LEU A 73 0.96 -21.92 18.33
C LEU A 73 2.45 -22.29 18.25
N ILE A 74 3.35 -21.39 18.62
CA ILE A 74 4.81 -21.63 18.58
C ILE A 74 5.25 -22.59 19.70
N LEU A 75 4.63 -22.47 20.87
CA LEU A 75 4.92 -23.34 22.01
C LEU A 75 4.31 -24.74 21.87
N GLY A 76 3.42 -24.94 20.90
CA GLY A 76 2.68 -26.19 20.72
C GLY A 76 1.59 -26.41 21.77
N ASN A 77 1.08 -25.32 22.36
CA ASN A 77 -0.05 -25.34 23.28
C ASN A 77 -1.37 -25.42 22.52
N ASP A 78 -2.45 -25.74 23.24
CA ASP A 78 -3.80 -25.70 22.69
C ASP A 78 -4.17 -24.27 22.29
N ILE A 79 -4.56 -24.11 21.03
CA ILE A 79 -4.98 -22.82 20.48
C ILE A 79 -6.48 -22.66 20.72
N PRO A 80 -6.95 -21.49 21.19
CA PRO A 80 -8.37 -21.24 21.34
C PRO A 80 -9.12 -21.46 20.02
N ASN A 81 -10.23 -22.21 20.05
CA ASN A 81 -11.07 -22.45 18.87
C ASN A 81 -11.78 -21.20 18.33
N ASN A 82 -11.62 -20.04 18.98
CA ASN A 82 -12.26 -18.78 18.64
C ASN A 82 -11.26 -17.76 18.04
N LEU A 83 -10.51 -18.14 17.01
CA LEU A 83 -9.57 -17.25 16.30
C LEU A 83 -10.23 -16.07 15.55
N LEU A 84 -11.47 -15.71 15.90
CA LEU A 84 -12.24 -14.58 15.37
C LEU A 84 -12.28 -14.51 13.84
N GLY A 85 -12.20 -15.65 13.16
CA GLY A 85 -12.21 -15.74 11.70
C GLY A 85 -10.88 -15.39 11.02
N ARG A 86 -9.78 -15.19 11.77
CA ARG A 86 -8.50 -14.69 11.24
C ARG A 86 -7.31 -15.62 11.49
N PRO A 87 -7.40 -16.93 11.16
CA PRO A 87 -6.31 -17.88 11.40
C PRO A 87 -4.99 -17.47 10.74
N PHE A 88 -5.02 -16.88 9.54
CA PHE A 88 -3.78 -16.47 8.87
C PHE A 88 -3.06 -15.33 9.60
N ALA A 89 -3.79 -14.44 10.27
CA ALA A 89 -3.16 -13.37 11.06
C ALA A 89 -2.37 -13.94 12.24
N VAL A 90 -2.88 -15.02 12.85
CA VAL A 90 -2.22 -15.75 13.93
C VAL A 90 -0.96 -16.46 13.41
N GLU A 91 -1.07 -17.19 12.30
CA GLU A 91 0.06 -17.90 11.68
C GLU A 91 1.16 -16.92 11.23
N TRP A 92 0.78 -15.80 10.61
CA TRP A 92 1.71 -14.76 10.18
C TRP A 92 2.44 -14.15 11.37
N THR A 93 1.71 -13.77 12.43
CA THR A 93 2.31 -13.23 13.65
C THR A 93 3.22 -14.27 14.32
N GLY A 94 2.78 -15.53 14.34
CA GLY A 94 3.52 -16.66 14.89
C GLY A 94 4.84 -16.90 14.17
N LEU A 95 4.87 -16.79 12.84
CA LEU A 95 6.10 -16.90 12.06
C LEU A 95 7.13 -15.84 12.48
N PHE A 96 6.70 -14.60 12.70
CA PHE A 96 7.59 -13.53 13.16
C PHE A 96 8.11 -13.79 14.57
N MET A 97 7.23 -14.17 15.49
CA MET A 97 7.62 -14.52 16.86
C MET A 97 8.55 -15.74 16.92
N PHE A 98 8.39 -16.72 16.02
CA PHE A 98 9.30 -17.85 15.90
C PHE A 98 10.71 -17.42 15.48
N LEU A 99 10.82 -16.43 14.57
CA LEU A 99 12.11 -15.91 14.09
C LEU A 99 12.76 -14.93 15.07
N GLY A 100 11.97 -14.14 15.81
CA GLY A 100 12.43 -12.98 16.56
C GLY A 100 12.20 -13.02 18.08
N ASP A 101 11.61 -14.11 18.60
CA ASP A 101 11.09 -14.28 19.97
C ASP A 101 9.66 -13.76 20.19
N SER A 102 9.05 -14.19 21.29
CA SER A 102 7.65 -13.97 21.69
C SER A 102 7.38 -12.61 22.37
N VAL A 103 8.05 -11.56 21.90
CA VAL A 103 7.91 -10.20 22.45
C VAL A 103 6.93 -9.34 21.63
N ASP A 104 6.24 -8.41 22.29
CA ASP A 104 5.23 -7.51 21.70
C ASP A 104 5.74 -6.74 20.48
N SER A 105 7.01 -6.32 20.52
CA SER A 105 7.67 -5.60 19.44
C SER A 105 7.78 -6.43 18.15
N VAL A 106 8.04 -7.74 18.28
CA VAL A 106 8.14 -8.67 17.14
C VAL A 106 6.75 -8.98 16.58
N ALA A 107 5.76 -9.15 17.45
CA ALA A 107 4.37 -9.31 17.04
C ALA A 107 3.90 -8.13 16.17
N ARG A 108 4.20 -6.89 16.57
CA ARG A 108 3.84 -5.68 15.82
C ARG A 108 4.70 -5.50 14.56
N MET A 109 5.92 -6.04 14.54
CA MET A 109 6.77 -6.02 13.35
C MET A 109 6.11 -6.78 12.20
N SER A 110 5.40 -7.87 12.48
CA SER A 110 4.68 -8.66 11.48
C SER A 110 3.68 -7.82 10.66
N VAL A 111 2.93 -6.95 11.33
CA VAL A 111 1.93 -6.07 10.70
C VAL A 111 2.60 -4.88 10.02
N ALA A 112 3.69 -4.34 10.59
CA ALA A 112 4.46 -3.29 9.95
C ALA A 112 5.05 -3.75 8.61
N VAL A 113 5.53 -5.00 8.55
CA VAL A 113 6.01 -5.64 7.31
C VAL A 113 4.86 -5.83 6.31
N ALA A 114 3.67 -6.26 6.76
CA ALA A 114 2.50 -6.32 5.88
C ALA A 114 2.13 -4.94 5.31
N GLY A 115 2.18 -3.89 6.15
CA GLY A 115 1.97 -2.51 5.74
C GLY A 115 3.01 -2.01 4.72
N LEU A 116 4.27 -2.42 4.86
CA LEU A 116 5.31 -2.11 3.89
C LEU A 116 5.10 -2.87 2.58
N ALA A 117 4.68 -4.14 2.66
CA ALA A 117 4.35 -4.95 1.51
C ALA A 117 3.23 -4.32 0.67
N ILE A 118 2.24 -3.67 1.31
CA ILE A 118 1.20 -2.91 0.59
C ILE A 118 1.80 -1.81 -0.28
N VAL A 119 2.72 -1.00 0.27
CA VAL A 119 3.37 0.08 -0.49
C VAL A 119 4.18 -0.47 -1.65
N VAL A 120 4.95 -1.54 -1.42
CA VAL A 120 5.73 -2.22 -2.46
C VAL A 120 4.83 -2.81 -3.55
N LEU A 121 3.71 -3.44 -3.16
CA LEU A 121 2.74 -3.99 -4.08
C LEU A 121 2.08 -2.88 -4.89
N THR A 122 1.66 -1.77 -4.29
CA THR A 122 1.15 -0.60 -5.01
C THR A 122 2.13 -0.11 -6.07
N LEU A 123 3.42 0.05 -5.71
CA LEU A 123 4.46 0.43 -6.65
C LEU A 123 4.61 -0.59 -7.79
N ARG A 124 4.49 -1.87 -7.48
CA ARG A 124 4.57 -2.96 -8.46
C ARG A 124 3.35 -3.00 -9.38
N LEU A 125 2.14 -2.74 -8.86
CA LEU A 125 0.93 -2.52 -9.67
C LEU A 125 1.06 -1.26 -10.53
N GLY A 126 1.92 -0.33 -10.10
CA GLY A 126 2.35 0.83 -10.85
C GLY A 126 2.85 0.60 -12.26
N ARG A 127 3.24 -0.63 -12.63
CA ARG A 127 3.70 -0.95 -13.98
C ARG A 127 2.60 -0.87 -15.04
N TRP A 128 1.34 -1.01 -14.66
CA TRP A 128 0.18 -0.94 -15.57
C TRP A 128 -0.36 0.49 -15.72
N MET A 129 0.24 1.43 -15.01
CA MET A 129 -0.14 2.84 -15.00
C MET A 129 1.10 3.70 -15.22
N SER A 130 0.92 5.01 -15.37
CA SER A 130 2.07 5.90 -15.53
C SER A 130 2.92 5.86 -14.26
N THR A 131 4.24 5.91 -14.41
CA THR A 131 5.14 5.81 -13.25
C THR A 131 4.96 6.95 -12.25
N ALA A 132 4.55 8.13 -12.73
CA ALA A 132 4.16 9.25 -11.88
C ALA A 132 2.90 8.95 -11.05
N ALA A 133 1.89 8.32 -11.65
CA ALA A 133 0.70 7.89 -10.92
C ALA A 133 1.04 6.81 -9.88
N ALA A 134 1.99 5.92 -10.18
CA ALA A 134 2.41 4.86 -9.26
C ALA A 134 3.08 5.41 -8.01
N ALA A 135 4.02 6.34 -8.22
CA ALA A 135 4.71 7.03 -7.14
C ALA A 135 3.73 7.87 -6.30
N ALA A 136 2.81 8.60 -6.95
CA ALA A 136 1.79 9.37 -6.25
C ALA A 136 0.87 8.48 -5.41
N ALA A 137 0.38 7.36 -5.98
CA ALA A 137 -0.45 6.40 -5.26
C ALA A 137 0.27 5.79 -4.07
N ALA A 138 1.55 5.39 -4.24
CA ALA A 138 2.36 4.85 -3.16
C ALA A 138 2.60 5.87 -2.04
N ILE A 139 2.85 7.14 -2.36
CA ILE A 139 2.99 8.22 -1.37
C ILE A 139 1.67 8.45 -0.64
N LEU A 140 0.54 8.51 -1.36
CA LEU A 140 -0.78 8.68 -0.76
C LEU A 140 -1.12 7.53 0.20
N ILE A 141 -0.82 6.29 -0.20
CA ILE A 141 -1.01 5.11 0.66
C ILE A 141 -0.05 5.12 1.86
N ALA A 142 1.20 5.52 1.65
CA ALA A 142 2.20 5.60 2.72
C ALA A 142 1.79 6.62 3.80
N LEU A 143 1.25 7.78 3.39
CA LEU A 143 0.82 8.88 4.25
C LEU A 143 -0.61 8.72 4.78
N SER A 144 -1.42 7.83 4.18
CA SER A 144 -2.82 7.64 4.56
C SER A 144 -2.95 7.24 6.03
N PRO A 145 -3.68 8.01 6.86
CA PRO A 145 -3.85 7.71 8.29
C PRO A 145 -4.49 6.35 8.53
N THR A 146 -5.50 5.99 7.72
CA THR A 146 -6.17 4.70 7.79
C THR A 146 -5.19 3.56 7.55
N MET A 147 -4.34 3.69 6.53
CA MET A 147 -3.34 2.67 6.21
C MET A 147 -2.24 2.57 7.25
N VAL A 148 -1.85 3.68 7.86
CA VAL A 148 -0.87 3.66 8.97
C VAL A 148 -1.49 2.99 10.19
N ALA A 149 -2.75 3.30 10.52
CA ALA A 149 -3.44 2.71 11.66
C ALA A 149 -3.62 1.18 11.51
N THR A 150 -4.05 0.71 10.34
CA THR A 150 -4.19 -0.74 10.07
C THR A 150 -2.85 -1.46 10.05
N SER A 151 -1.78 -0.79 9.59
CA SER A 151 -0.42 -1.35 9.59
C SER A 151 0.26 -1.39 10.95
N ARG A 152 -0.41 -0.94 12.02
CA ARG A 152 0.11 -0.91 13.39
C ARG A 152 -0.67 -1.80 14.36
N ARG A 153 -1.78 -2.38 13.91
CA ARG A 153 -2.67 -3.20 14.74
C ARG A 153 -2.66 -4.65 14.31
N ILE A 154 -2.64 -5.56 15.28
CA ILE A 154 -2.71 -7.01 15.02
C ILE A 154 -4.17 -7.43 14.82
N ASP A 155 -4.80 -6.89 13.78
CA ASP A 155 -6.21 -7.15 13.44
C ASP A 155 -6.37 -7.84 12.07
N GLY A 156 -5.28 -8.18 11.38
CA GLY A 156 -5.32 -8.77 10.05
C GLY A 156 -5.72 -7.80 8.92
N GLY A 157 -6.08 -6.55 9.22
CA GLY A 157 -6.50 -5.56 8.23
C GLY A 157 -5.41 -5.23 7.22
N ALA A 158 -4.16 -5.09 7.67
CA ALA A 158 -3.02 -4.88 6.79
C ALA A 158 -2.77 -6.09 5.86
N LEU A 159 -2.93 -7.32 6.37
CA LEU A 159 -2.77 -8.54 5.59
C LEU A 159 -3.85 -8.68 4.53
N LEU A 160 -5.11 -8.41 4.88
CA LEU A 160 -6.22 -8.37 3.91
C LEU A 160 -5.92 -7.44 2.74
N VAL A 161 -5.49 -6.21 3.01
CA VAL A 161 -5.18 -5.24 1.95
C VAL A 161 -3.96 -5.69 1.13
N ALA A 162 -2.91 -6.19 1.79
CA ALA A 162 -1.72 -6.70 1.11
C ALA A 162 -2.07 -7.86 0.17
N LEU A 163 -2.82 -8.84 0.65
CA LEU A 163 -3.23 -10.01 -0.13
C LEU A 163 -4.21 -9.62 -1.24
N THR A 164 -5.10 -8.65 -1.01
CA THR A 164 -5.99 -8.13 -2.06
C THR A 164 -5.17 -7.59 -3.23
N LEU A 165 -4.16 -6.75 -2.93
CA LEU A 165 -3.27 -6.22 -3.95
C LEU A 165 -2.43 -7.33 -4.61
N ALA A 166 -2.01 -8.34 -3.85
CA ALA A 166 -1.28 -9.48 -4.39
C ALA A 166 -2.13 -10.30 -5.37
N VAL A 167 -3.40 -10.58 -5.05
CA VAL A 167 -4.36 -11.24 -5.95
C VAL A 167 -4.52 -10.45 -7.23
N ILE A 168 -4.84 -9.15 -7.14
CA ILE A 168 -5.00 -8.29 -8.31
C ILE A 168 -3.72 -8.29 -9.15
N GLY A 169 -2.56 -8.11 -8.51
CA GLY A 169 -1.27 -8.10 -9.19
C GLY A 169 -0.94 -9.43 -9.89
N CYS A 170 -1.25 -10.57 -9.28
CA CYS A 170 -0.98 -11.88 -9.87
C CYS A 170 -1.93 -12.18 -11.04
N VAL A 171 -3.21 -11.84 -10.91
CA VAL A 171 -4.20 -11.98 -11.98
C VAL A 171 -3.81 -11.17 -13.21
N LEU A 172 -3.41 -9.90 -13.02
CA LEU A 172 -2.95 -9.05 -14.12
C LEU A 172 -1.72 -9.63 -14.83
N VAL A 173 -0.74 -10.18 -14.09
CA VAL A 173 0.43 -10.82 -14.72
C VAL A 173 0.07 -12.10 -15.45
N SER A 174 -0.86 -12.87 -14.90
CA SER A 174 -1.34 -14.10 -15.55
C SER A 174 -1.95 -13.81 -16.92
N GLY A 175 -2.54 -12.63 -17.12
CA GLY A 175 -3.03 -12.20 -18.43
C GLY A 175 -1.94 -11.86 -19.43
N GLU A 176 -0.79 -11.37 -18.97
CA GLU A 176 0.34 -10.96 -19.82
C GLU A 176 1.32 -12.09 -20.12
N ARG A 177 1.53 -13.00 -19.16
CA ARG A 177 2.52 -14.06 -19.23
C ARG A 177 1.83 -15.42 -19.29
N ARG A 178 2.17 -16.22 -20.30
CA ARG A 178 1.80 -17.64 -20.41
C ARG A 178 2.57 -18.53 -19.41
N SER A 179 2.51 -18.22 -18.12
CA SER A 179 3.14 -19.02 -17.07
C SER A 179 2.11 -19.43 -16.03
N GLU A 180 2.10 -20.72 -15.70
CA GLU A 180 1.17 -21.32 -14.74
C GLU A 180 1.45 -20.92 -13.28
N LEU A 181 2.62 -20.36 -13.00
CA LEU A 181 2.99 -19.95 -11.64
C LEU A 181 2.15 -18.77 -11.13
N TRP A 182 1.78 -17.83 -12.00
CA TRP A 182 1.00 -16.65 -11.62
C TRP A 182 -0.44 -16.95 -11.19
N PRO A 183 -1.21 -17.81 -11.90
CA PRO A 183 -2.53 -18.19 -11.44
C PRO A 183 -2.48 -19.02 -10.15
N ILE A 184 -1.44 -19.85 -9.95
CA ILE A 184 -1.24 -20.58 -8.68
C ILE A 184 -1.01 -19.59 -7.53
N LEU A 185 -0.12 -18.62 -7.70
CA LEU A 185 0.14 -17.58 -6.69
C LEU A 185 -1.09 -16.72 -6.41
N ALA A 186 -1.92 -16.43 -7.43
CA ALA A 186 -3.19 -15.74 -7.24
C ALA A 186 -4.16 -16.58 -6.39
N GLY A 187 -4.25 -17.89 -6.65
CA GLY A 187 -5.07 -18.82 -5.87
C GLY A 187 -4.62 -18.93 -4.41
N ILE A 188 -3.31 -19.07 -4.18
CA ILE A 188 -2.74 -19.08 -2.82
C ILE A 188 -3.05 -17.77 -2.10
N SER A 189 -2.81 -16.63 -2.76
CA SER A 189 -3.07 -15.31 -2.17
C SER A 189 -4.55 -15.12 -1.85
N ALA A 190 -5.45 -15.62 -2.69
CA ALA A 190 -6.90 -15.57 -2.45
C ALA A 190 -7.32 -16.48 -1.28
N ALA A 191 -6.74 -17.68 -1.17
CA ALA A 191 -7.00 -18.57 -0.03
C ALA A 191 -6.54 -17.91 1.29
N LEU A 192 -5.32 -17.36 1.32
CA LEU A 192 -4.80 -16.65 2.48
C LEU A 192 -5.64 -15.41 2.81
N LEU A 193 -6.19 -14.73 1.80
CA LEU A 193 -7.05 -13.56 2.00
C LEU A 193 -8.34 -13.96 2.74
N VAL A 194 -8.96 -15.06 2.36
CA VAL A 194 -10.15 -15.59 3.04
C VAL A 194 -9.83 -15.99 4.48
N LEU A 195 -8.63 -16.53 4.72
CA LEU A 195 -8.16 -16.90 6.07
C LEU A 195 -7.73 -15.69 6.92
N SER A 196 -7.67 -14.50 6.34
CA SER A 196 -7.25 -13.27 7.02
C SER A 196 -8.43 -12.37 7.44
N GLY A 197 -9.67 -12.70 7.03
CA GLY A 197 -10.83 -11.79 7.07
C GLY A 197 -11.96 -12.21 7.99
#